data_AF-A0A0Q5M5E0-F1
#
_entry.id   AF-A0A0Q5M5E0-F1
#
_cell.length_a   1.000
_cell.length_b   1.000
_cell.length_c   1.000
_cell.angle_alpha   90.00
_cell.angle_beta   90.00
_cell.angle_gamma   90.00
#
_symmetry.space_group_name_H-M   'P 1'
#
loop_
_entity.id
_entity.type
_entity.pdbx_description
1 polymer ?
#
loop_
_entity_poly.entity_id
_entity_poly.type
_entity_poly.pdbx_seq_one_letter_code
_entity_poly.pdbx_strand_id
1 'polypeptide(L)'
;MPQKDEVELDIINVAHGGVFVARHEGRVVFVPDTMPGERVRARVADTAHDRFWRAELLEVLEPAAERREHVWDAASVHRAPGQRAGGAEFGHIRLEHQRELKRRVIEDALQRTARLDPETIAAVGPDGGRLTVEAVPGETDDGTGWRTRVRLQVARDGSIGPYAARTHTVVPVTGLPLATAAVQEATPFGQRFPGAESVDVVATGLGAAHVLVNDLPEPNGTRGRGARGGRRPARPRRRPVPIRERVGEREFRLDARGFWQVHREAAATLTEAVRSAVDESLFDPRAANLDLYGGVGLLAAALGDRFGPTTRITSVESDEAAADDAAENLAEWVGATAVTARVEHFVTGLAAETTAAERARLRAATVVLDPPRSGAGRDVVEAIASMRPAQIVYVACDPVALARDLAYFAQRGYPLRSLRAFDLFPNTHHVEAVATLTP
;
A
#
# COMPACT_ATOMS: atom_id res chain seq x y z
N MET A 1 42.70 5.36 -6.82
CA MET A 1 42.38 6.80 -6.83
C MET A 1 40.94 6.92 -6.36
N PRO A 2 40.60 7.70 -5.32
CA PRO A 2 39.20 7.88 -4.95
C PRO A 2 38.47 8.45 -6.18
N GLN A 3 37.44 7.72 -6.62
CA GLN A 3 36.60 8.11 -7.74
C GLN A 3 35.94 9.44 -7.34
N LYS A 4 35.96 10.46 -8.22
CA LYS A 4 35.70 11.88 -7.89
C LYS A 4 34.36 12.22 -7.18
N ASP A 5 33.50 11.23 -6.97
CA ASP A 5 32.12 11.38 -6.47
C ASP A 5 31.83 10.51 -5.23
N GLU A 6 32.87 9.98 -4.56
CA GLU A 6 32.73 9.25 -3.29
C GLU A 6 32.79 10.17 -2.08
N VAL A 7 31.84 10.00 -1.16
CA VAL A 7 31.70 10.79 0.06
C VAL A 7 31.46 9.89 1.27
N GLU A 8 31.99 10.28 2.42
CA GLU A 8 31.62 9.68 3.70
C GLU A 8 30.46 10.47 4.31
N LEU A 9 29.43 9.76 4.77
CA LEU A 9 28.18 10.34 5.23
C LEU A 9 27.75 9.71 6.56
N ASP A 10 27.31 10.55 7.49
CA ASP A 10 26.56 10.13 8.66
C ASP A 10 25.08 10.13 8.33
N ILE A 11 24.44 8.98 8.52
CA ILE A 11 23.01 8.80 8.27
C ILE A 11 22.24 9.20 9.53
N ILE A 12 21.36 10.18 9.40
CA ILE A 12 20.72 10.86 10.54
C ILE A 12 19.21 10.64 10.63
N ASN A 13 18.54 10.26 9.54
CA ASN A 13 17.09 10.11 9.53
C ASN A 13 16.60 9.13 8.46
N VAL A 14 15.32 8.77 8.53
CA VAL A 14 14.58 8.05 7.49
C VAL A 14 13.61 9.01 6.80
N ALA A 15 13.34 8.79 5.51
CA ALA A 15 12.26 9.45 4.80
C ALA A 15 11.34 8.42 4.15
N HIS A 16 10.13 8.86 3.80
CA HIS A 16 9.18 8.04 3.06
C HIS A 16 9.80 7.49 1.76
N GLY A 17 9.46 6.25 1.39
CA GLY A 17 9.98 5.58 0.18
C GLY A 17 11.23 4.72 0.39
N GLY A 18 11.54 4.34 1.63
CA GLY A 18 12.66 3.45 1.94
C GLY A 18 14.02 4.08 1.65
N VAL A 19 14.14 5.39 1.89
CA VAL A 19 15.40 6.14 1.80
C VAL A 19 15.80 6.65 3.16
N PHE A 20 17.09 6.81 3.34
CA PHE A 20 17.67 7.40 4.52
C PHE A 20 18.40 8.68 4.17
N VAL A 21 18.53 9.55 5.16
CA VAL A 21 18.93 10.93 4.97
C VAL A 21 20.26 11.17 5.65
N ALA A 22 21.20 11.70 4.89
CA ALA A 22 22.40 12.37 5.38
C ALA A 22 22.35 13.87 5.02
N ARG A 23 23.29 14.64 5.56
CA ARG A 23 23.57 16.01 5.12
C ARG A 23 25.01 16.14 4.67
N HIS A 24 25.21 16.75 3.51
CA HIS A 24 26.53 17.00 2.95
C HIS A 24 26.53 18.35 2.25
N GLU A 25 27.47 19.24 2.60
CA GLU A 25 27.58 20.59 2.02
C GLU A 25 26.26 21.39 2.04
N GLY A 26 25.50 21.29 3.14
CA GLY A 26 24.21 21.97 3.29
C GLY A 26 23.04 21.34 2.52
N ARG A 27 23.27 20.29 1.73
CA ARG A 27 22.25 19.57 0.96
C ARG A 27 21.77 18.34 1.70
N VAL A 28 20.54 17.92 1.40
CA VAL A 28 20.01 16.62 1.81
C VAL A 28 20.56 15.56 0.87
N VAL A 29 21.08 14.45 1.37
CA VAL A 29 21.53 13.33 0.54
C VAL A 29 20.72 12.09 0.88
N PHE A 30 20.03 11.53 -0.11
CA PHE A 30 19.28 10.28 0.05
C PHE A 30 20.16 9.07 -0.26
N VAL A 31 20.29 8.16 0.70
CA VAL A 31 21.15 6.97 0.60
C VAL A 31 20.31 5.73 0.94
N PRO A 32 19.90 4.90 -0.04
CA PRO A 32 19.23 3.63 0.23
C PRO A 32 20.19 2.62 0.88
N ASP A 33 19.66 1.50 1.38
CA ASP A 33 20.41 0.38 1.99
C ASP A 33 21.20 0.72 3.28
N THR A 34 20.95 1.89 3.85
CA THR A 34 21.55 2.37 5.12
C THR A 34 20.51 2.42 6.24
N MET A 35 20.85 2.96 7.41
CA MET A 35 19.90 3.37 8.45
C MET A 35 20.46 4.47 9.35
N PRO A 36 19.64 5.21 10.13
CA PRO A 36 20.14 6.22 11.06
C PRO A 36 21.11 5.64 12.08
N GLY A 37 22.17 6.39 12.41
CA GLY A 37 23.23 5.95 13.31
C GLY A 37 24.40 5.27 12.61
N GLU A 38 24.37 5.15 11.28
CA GLU A 38 25.48 4.59 10.50
C GLU A 38 26.39 5.67 9.92
N ARG A 39 27.67 5.33 9.82
CA ARG A 39 28.62 6.04 8.95
C ARG A 39 28.92 5.19 7.73
N VAL A 40 28.81 5.78 6.55
CA VAL A 40 28.89 5.04 5.28
C VAL A 40 29.78 5.74 4.27
N ARG A 41 30.34 4.97 3.34
CA ARG A 41 30.91 5.47 2.09
C ARG A 41 29.86 5.31 0.99
N ALA A 42 29.52 6.41 0.32
CA ALA A 42 28.52 6.44 -0.74
C ALA A 42 29.06 7.12 -1.99
N ARG A 43 28.56 6.71 -3.15
CA ARG A 43 28.81 7.39 -4.43
C ARG A 43 27.64 8.29 -4.76
N VAL A 44 27.87 9.58 -4.97
CA VAL A 44 26.83 10.50 -5.45
C VAL A 44 26.48 10.13 -6.90
N ALA A 45 25.22 9.76 -7.13
CA ALA A 45 24.75 9.24 -8.42
C ALA A 45 23.87 10.24 -9.19
N ASP A 46 23.19 11.15 -8.48
CA ASP A 46 22.31 12.15 -9.08
C ASP A 46 22.42 13.48 -8.33
N THR A 47 22.90 14.50 -9.04
CA THR A 47 23.05 15.89 -8.56
C THR A 47 22.15 16.87 -9.31
N ALA A 48 21.14 16.38 -10.03
CA ALA A 48 20.27 17.22 -10.85
C ALA A 48 19.45 18.25 -10.04
N HIS A 49 19.30 18.05 -8.73
CA HIS A 49 18.62 18.98 -7.83
C HIS A 49 19.61 19.78 -6.97
N ASP A 50 19.32 21.07 -6.84
CA ASP A 50 20.13 22.04 -6.08
C ASP A 50 20.10 21.80 -4.57
N ARG A 51 18.96 21.35 -4.04
CA ARG A 51 18.71 21.17 -2.60
C ARG A 51 18.94 19.76 -2.09
N PHE A 52 18.93 18.77 -2.97
CA PHE A 52 19.14 17.39 -2.55
C PHE A 52 19.83 16.56 -3.63
N TRP A 53 20.59 15.56 -3.20
CA TRP A 53 21.25 14.59 -4.06
C TRP A 53 20.79 13.18 -3.74
N ARG A 54 21.02 12.25 -4.67
CA ARG A 54 20.88 10.82 -4.42
C ARG A 54 22.25 10.16 -4.53
N ALA A 55 22.53 9.28 -3.59
CA ALA A 55 23.74 8.50 -3.56
C ALA A 55 23.44 7.00 -3.48
N GLU A 56 24.41 6.20 -3.87
CA GLU A 56 24.39 4.75 -3.76
C GLU A 56 25.35 4.31 -2.64
N LEU A 57 24.89 3.43 -1.75
CA LEU A 57 25.75 2.86 -0.71
C LEU A 57 26.83 1.95 -1.33
N LEU A 58 28.10 2.29 -1.09
CA LEU A 58 29.24 1.45 -1.45
C LEU A 58 29.66 0.55 -0.29
N GLU A 59 29.79 1.12 0.90
CA GLU A 59 30.32 0.43 2.07
C GLU A 59 29.75 1.03 3.36
N VAL A 60 29.42 0.18 4.32
CA VAL A 60 29.07 0.59 5.70
C VAL A 60 30.36 0.60 6.51
N LEU A 61 30.81 1.79 6.93
CA LEU A 61 32.07 1.96 7.66
C LEU A 61 31.86 1.70 9.16
N GLU A 62 30.79 2.23 9.71
CA GLU A 62 30.38 2.04 11.10
C GLU A 62 28.90 1.62 11.11
N PRO A 63 28.59 0.31 11.30
CA PRO A 63 27.21 -0.17 11.31
C PRO A 63 26.50 0.19 12.62
N ALA A 64 25.19 0.48 12.53
CA ALA A 64 24.33 0.63 13.70
C ALA A 64 24.07 -0.74 14.36
N ALA A 65 23.77 -0.76 15.67
CA ALA A 65 23.53 -1.99 16.41
C ALA A 65 22.31 -2.78 15.90
N GLU A 66 21.38 -2.09 15.25
CA GLU A 66 20.16 -2.62 14.66
C GLU A 66 20.35 -3.18 13.24
N ARG A 67 21.56 -3.06 12.68
CA ARG A 67 21.90 -3.73 11.42
C ARG A 67 21.94 -5.24 11.62
N ARG A 68 21.43 -5.96 10.62
CA ARG A 68 21.59 -7.40 10.44
C ARG A 68 22.08 -7.72 9.03
N GLU A 69 22.46 -8.97 8.81
CA GLU A 69 22.60 -9.49 7.45
C GLU A 69 21.26 -9.38 6.72
N HIS A 70 21.30 -9.05 5.44
CA HIS A 70 20.10 -8.86 4.65
C HIS A 70 19.35 -10.19 4.51
N VAL A 71 18.04 -10.23 4.78
CA VAL A 71 17.19 -11.45 4.67
C VAL A 71 17.11 -12.03 3.26
N TRP A 72 17.65 -11.32 2.28
CA TRP A 72 17.69 -11.72 0.89
C TRP A 72 19.05 -11.41 0.30
N ASP A 73 19.87 -12.43 0.06
CA ASP A 73 21.21 -12.26 -0.52
C ASP A 73 21.18 -11.47 -1.85
N ALA A 74 20.15 -11.65 -2.67
CA ALA A 74 19.96 -10.93 -3.93
C ALA A 74 19.85 -9.41 -3.77
N ALA A 75 19.44 -8.93 -2.60
CA ALA A 75 19.30 -7.52 -2.26
C ALA A 75 20.44 -7.02 -1.33
N SER A 76 21.38 -7.90 -0.96
CA SER A 76 22.46 -7.55 -0.04
C SER A 76 23.40 -6.48 -0.59
N VAL A 77 23.95 -5.68 0.31
CA VAL A 77 24.96 -4.66 0.02
C VAL A 77 26.27 -5.23 -0.51
N HIS A 78 26.50 -6.54 -0.36
CA HIS A 78 27.62 -7.27 -0.98
C HIS A 78 27.54 -7.29 -2.51
N ARG A 79 26.37 -7.01 -3.09
CA ARG A 79 26.18 -6.84 -4.53
C ARG A 79 26.32 -5.37 -4.92
N ALA A 80 26.75 -5.12 -6.15
CA ALA A 80 26.80 -3.76 -6.69
C ALA A 80 25.39 -3.11 -6.66
N PRO A 81 25.25 -1.80 -6.38
CA PRO A 81 23.96 -1.13 -6.23
C PRO A 81 22.93 -1.44 -7.34
N GLY A 82 23.34 -1.37 -8.61
CA GLY A 82 22.49 -1.67 -9.77
C GLY A 82 22.11 -3.15 -9.97
N GLN A 83 22.57 -4.04 -9.09
CA GLN A 83 22.30 -5.49 -9.11
C GLN A 83 21.58 -5.98 -7.84
N ARG A 84 21.21 -5.08 -6.94
CA ARG A 84 20.45 -5.41 -5.72
C ARG A 84 18.97 -5.53 -6.05
N ALA A 85 18.38 -6.69 -5.81
CA ALA A 85 16.95 -6.93 -5.98
C ALA A 85 16.12 -5.93 -5.15
N GLY A 86 15.10 -5.30 -5.75
CA GLY A 86 14.20 -4.39 -5.06
C GLY A 86 13.05 -5.11 -4.32
N GLY A 87 12.34 -4.37 -3.46
CA GLY A 87 11.14 -4.85 -2.78
C GLY A 87 11.37 -5.44 -1.39
N ALA A 88 12.57 -5.26 -0.82
CA ALA A 88 12.95 -5.62 0.54
C ALA A 88 13.88 -4.55 1.16
N GLU A 89 13.56 -3.26 0.98
CA GLU A 89 14.47 -2.15 1.28
C GLU A 89 14.92 -2.07 2.75
N PHE A 90 14.20 -2.70 3.68
CA PHE A 90 14.54 -2.74 5.11
C PHE A 90 15.10 -4.10 5.55
N GLY A 91 15.38 -5.02 4.62
CA GLY A 91 15.83 -6.38 4.92
C GLY A 91 17.09 -6.49 5.76
N HIS A 92 17.95 -5.46 5.76
CA HIS A 92 19.16 -5.33 6.57
C HIS A 92 18.95 -4.72 7.97
N ILE A 93 17.70 -4.48 8.38
CA ILE A 93 17.34 -3.84 9.65
C ILE A 93 16.57 -4.83 10.52
N ARG A 94 16.84 -4.91 11.82
CA ARG A 94 16.04 -5.72 12.76
C ARG A 94 14.58 -5.22 12.81
N LEU A 95 13.61 -6.14 12.87
CA LEU A 95 12.17 -5.84 12.73
C LEU A 95 11.66 -4.78 13.71
N GLU A 96 12.05 -4.85 14.98
CA GLU A 96 11.66 -3.85 15.99
C GLU A 96 12.08 -2.44 15.58
N HIS A 97 13.28 -2.29 15.02
CA HIS A 97 13.76 -1.01 14.53
C HIS A 97 13.09 -0.59 13.21
N GLN A 98 12.70 -1.54 12.34
CA GLN A 98 11.89 -1.22 11.16
C GLN A 98 10.57 -0.55 11.56
N ARG A 99 9.88 -1.10 12.56
CA ARG A 99 8.62 -0.54 13.09
C ARG A 99 8.82 0.85 13.69
N GLU A 100 9.93 1.07 14.41
CA GLU A 100 10.31 2.39 14.92
C GLU A 100 10.55 3.40 13.78
N LEU A 101 11.24 3.00 12.71
CA LEU A 101 11.45 3.85 11.54
C LEU A 101 10.14 4.18 10.81
N LYS A 102 9.25 3.19 10.64
CA LYS A 102 7.92 3.38 10.04
C LYS A 102 7.08 4.36 10.87
N ARG A 103 7.08 4.22 12.19
CA ARG A 103 6.43 5.16 13.13
C ARG A 103 6.95 6.58 12.94
N ARG A 104 8.27 6.77 12.88
CA ARG A 104 8.89 8.10 12.63
C ARG A 104 8.43 8.71 11.30
N VAL A 105 8.32 7.91 10.23
CA VAL A 105 7.82 8.38 8.93
C VAL A 105 6.37 8.85 9.03
N ILE A 106 5.51 8.13 9.77
CA ILE A 106 4.12 8.54 9.99
C ILE A 106 4.06 9.86 10.77
N GLU A 107 4.77 9.95 11.90
CA GLU A 107 4.79 11.17 12.73
C GLU A 107 5.33 12.37 11.96
N ASP A 108 6.39 12.18 11.17
CA ASP A 108 6.95 13.24 10.33
C ASP A 108 5.93 13.73 9.29
N ALA A 109 5.17 12.81 8.68
CA ALA A 109 4.11 13.15 7.75
C ALA A 109 2.96 13.91 8.44
N LEU A 110 2.51 13.45 9.61
CA LEU A 110 1.48 14.14 10.41
C LEU A 110 1.93 15.56 10.81
N GLN A 111 3.19 15.69 11.25
CA GLN A 111 3.72 16.99 11.66
C GLN A 111 3.91 17.95 10.49
N ARG A 112 4.55 17.50 9.40
CA ARG A 112 4.95 18.39 8.29
C ARG A 112 3.84 18.62 7.28
N THR A 113 3.04 17.60 7.01
CA THR A 113 2.00 17.62 5.97
C THR A 113 0.63 17.91 6.56
N ALA A 114 0.23 17.19 7.62
CA ALA A 114 -1.05 17.45 8.28
C ALA A 114 -1.02 18.69 9.19
N ARG A 115 0.19 19.17 9.54
CA ARG A 115 0.44 20.30 10.46
C ARG A 115 -0.18 20.08 11.85
N LEU A 116 -0.25 18.82 12.29
CA LEU A 116 -0.64 18.51 13.64
C LEU A 116 0.47 18.93 14.60
N ASP A 117 0.08 19.44 15.76
CA ASP A 117 1.01 19.79 16.82
C ASP A 117 1.56 18.51 17.50
N PRO A 118 2.72 18.61 18.18
CA PRO A 118 3.33 17.45 18.82
C PRO A 118 2.48 16.78 19.92
N GLU A 119 1.62 17.54 20.63
CA GLU A 119 0.79 16.99 21.69
C GLU A 119 -0.31 16.11 21.10
N THR A 120 -0.95 16.57 20.02
CA THR A 120 -1.90 15.77 19.24
C THR A 120 -1.23 14.49 18.73
N ILE A 121 -0.05 14.58 18.10
CA ILE A 121 0.67 13.40 17.57
C ILE A 121 1.06 12.42 18.69
N ALA A 122 1.40 12.90 19.87
CA ALA A 122 1.75 12.06 21.00
C ALA A 122 0.57 11.23 21.55
N ALA A 123 -0.67 11.63 21.22
CA ALA A 123 -1.90 11.05 21.75
C ALA A 123 -2.80 10.41 20.67
N VAL A 124 -2.37 10.29 19.42
CA VAL A 124 -3.21 9.70 18.36
C VAL A 124 -3.25 8.18 18.37
N GLY A 125 -2.38 7.51 19.13
CA GLY A 125 -2.41 6.05 19.25
C GLY A 125 -3.66 5.52 19.97
N PRO A 126 -3.81 4.19 20.06
CA PRO A 126 -4.87 3.56 20.84
C PRO A 126 -4.96 4.12 22.26
N ASP A 127 -6.18 4.30 22.77
CA ASP A 127 -6.47 4.78 24.12
C ASP A 127 -5.83 6.14 24.48
N GLY A 128 -5.55 6.98 23.47
CA GLY A 128 -4.88 8.27 23.67
C GLY A 128 -3.37 8.15 23.89
N GLY A 129 -2.79 6.99 23.59
CA GLY A 129 -1.38 6.70 23.76
C GLY A 129 -0.51 7.13 22.57
N ARG A 130 0.78 6.79 22.68
CA ARG A 130 1.75 6.99 21.60
C ARG A 130 1.44 6.05 20.44
N LEU A 131 1.53 6.56 19.21
CA LEU A 131 1.45 5.74 18.01
C LEU A 131 2.51 4.64 18.02
N THR A 132 2.10 3.41 17.75
CA THR A 132 3.01 2.28 17.51
C THR A 132 2.68 1.64 16.16
N VAL A 133 3.68 1.06 15.52
CA VAL A 133 3.46 0.17 14.36
C VAL A 133 3.42 -1.26 14.88
N GLU A 134 2.24 -1.86 14.80
CA GLU A 134 1.91 -3.18 15.34
C GLU A 134 2.44 -4.28 14.39
N ALA A 135 3.08 -5.31 14.94
CA ALA A 135 3.32 -6.54 14.19
C ALA A 135 2.00 -7.29 14.00
N VAL A 136 1.90 -8.07 12.93
CA VAL A 136 0.69 -8.87 12.65
C VAL A 136 0.86 -10.33 13.09
N PRO A 137 -0.25 -11.05 13.34
CA PRO A 137 -0.18 -12.45 13.75
C PRO A 137 0.67 -13.31 12.82
N GLY A 138 1.40 -14.28 13.38
CA GLY A 138 2.21 -15.19 12.57
C GLY A 138 3.40 -14.54 11.86
N GLU A 139 3.85 -13.34 12.27
CA GLU A 139 5.15 -12.78 11.88
C GLU A 139 6.27 -13.77 12.28
N THR A 140 7.18 -14.07 11.34
CA THR A 140 8.38 -14.87 11.62
C THR A 140 9.46 -14.00 12.27
N ASP A 141 10.42 -14.61 12.96
CA ASP A 141 11.54 -13.89 13.62
C ASP A 141 12.31 -12.94 12.70
N ASP A 142 12.32 -13.23 11.39
CA ASP A 142 12.97 -12.42 10.36
C ASP A 142 12.00 -11.62 9.46
N GLY A 143 10.69 -11.76 9.63
CA GLY A 143 9.64 -11.03 8.90
C GLY A 143 9.50 -11.47 7.44
N THR A 144 9.72 -12.76 7.17
CA THR A 144 9.68 -13.40 5.85
C THR A 144 8.42 -14.24 5.67
N GLY A 145 8.22 -14.81 4.47
CA GLY A 145 7.18 -15.83 4.25
C GLY A 145 5.74 -15.34 4.24
N TRP A 146 5.48 -14.04 4.10
CA TRP A 146 4.14 -13.46 4.23
C TRP A 146 3.44 -13.14 2.89
N ARG A 147 4.21 -12.90 1.82
CA ARG A 147 3.71 -12.41 0.54
C ARG A 147 3.06 -13.54 -0.28
N THR A 148 1.76 -13.44 -0.51
CA THR A 148 0.94 -14.40 -1.26
C THR A 148 0.91 -14.12 -2.76
N ARG A 149 1.34 -12.93 -3.20
CA ARG A 149 1.32 -12.52 -4.61
C ARG A 149 2.60 -11.81 -4.98
N VAL A 150 3.25 -12.24 -6.07
CA VAL A 150 4.49 -11.65 -6.58
C VAL A 150 4.37 -11.39 -8.06
N ARG A 151 4.80 -10.21 -8.51
CA ARG A 151 5.05 -9.92 -9.93
C ARG A 151 6.54 -9.93 -10.20
N LEU A 152 6.99 -10.82 -11.09
CA LEU A 152 8.35 -10.84 -11.61
C LEU A 152 8.36 -10.22 -13.00
N GLN A 153 9.31 -9.34 -13.24
CA GLN A 153 9.52 -8.68 -14.51
C GLN A 153 10.33 -9.59 -15.42
N VAL A 154 10.09 -9.51 -16.72
CA VAL A 154 10.78 -10.33 -17.71
C VAL A 154 11.82 -9.47 -18.43
N ALA A 155 13.09 -9.90 -18.37
CA ALA A 155 14.20 -9.26 -19.05
C ALA A 155 14.14 -9.53 -20.57
N ARG A 156 14.96 -8.80 -21.34
CA ARG A 156 15.04 -8.98 -22.81
C ARG A 156 15.41 -10.41 -23.23
N ASP A 157 16.19 -11.11 -22.41
CA ASP A 157 16.61 -12.48 -22.67
C ASP A 157 15.61 -13.54 -22.15
N GLY A 158 14.45 -13.09 -21.64
CA GLY A 158 13.39 -13.91 -21.07
C GLY A 158 13.59 -14.29 -19.61
N SER A 159 14.72 -13.97 -18.97
CA SER A 159 14.91 -14.23 -17.54
C SER A 159 13.94 -13.42 -16.68
N ILE A 160 13.57 -13.95 -15.51
CA ILE A 160 12.60 -13.32 -14.61
C ILE A 160 13.24 -12.84 -13.30
N GLY A 161 12.70 -11.76 -12.75
CA GLY A 161 13.12 -11.26 -11.46
C GLY A 161 12.46 -9.94 -11.07
N PRO A 162 12.65 -9.46 -9.84
CA PRO A 162 12.32 -8.08 -9.50
C PRO A 162 13.21 -7.11 -10.30
N TYR A 163 12.77 -5.85 -10.40
CA TYR A 163 13.71 -4.80 -10.79
C TYR A 163 14.72 -4.54 -9.68
N ALA A 164 15.95 -4.18 -10.05
CA ALA A 164 16.89 -3.59 -9.11
C ALA A 164 16.33 -2.24 -8.62
N ALA A 165 16.59 -1.92 -7.36
CA ALA A 165 16.02 -0.76 -6.70
C ALA A 165 16.15 0.52 -7.55
N ARG A 166 15.01 1.16 -7.85
CA ARG A 166 14.90 2.41 -8.65
C ARG A 166 15.43 2.32 -10.08
N THR A 167 15.50 1.14 -10.67
CA THR A 167 15.88 0.93 -12.08
C THR A 167 14.83 0.12 -12.83
N HIS A 168 15.05 -0.13 -14.12
CA HIS A 168 14.32 -1.15 -14.89
C HIS A 168 15.22 -2.37 -15.21
N THR A 169 16.31 -2.55 -14.46
CA THR A 169 17.20 -3.69 -14.61
C THR A 169 16.58 -4.87 -13.89
N VAL A 170 16.23 -5.93 -14.61
CA VAL A 170 15.72 -7.17 -14.00
C VAL A 170 16.88 -7.90 -13.32
N VAL A 171 16.71 -8.26 -12.05
CA VAL A 171 17.68 -9.03 -11.26
C VAL A 171 17.21 -10.47 -11.20
N PRO A 172 17.85 -11.42 -11.91
CA PRO A 172 17.50 -12.83 -11.78
C PRO A 172 17.71 -13.31 -10.33
N VAL A 173 16.70 -14.00 -9.80
CA VAL A 173 16.70 -14.51 -8.42
C VAL A 173 16.35 -15.99 -8.40
N THR A 174 16.81 -16.69 -7.38
CA THR A 174 16.55 -18.12 -7.15
C THR A 174 15.68 -18.38 -5.93
N GLY A 175 15.22 -17.32 -5.27
CA GLY A 175 14.40 -17.38 -4.07
C GLY A 175 13.72 -16.04 -3.82
N LEU A 176 12.59 -16.09 -3.13
CA LEU A 176 11.76 -14.93 -2.78
C LEU A 176 11.44 -15.02 -1.29
N PRO A 177 12.35 -14.63 -0.38
CA PRO A 177 12.22 -14.91 1.05
C PRO A 177 10.95 -14.29 1.65
N LEU A 178 10.53 -13.12 1.17
CA LEU A 178 9.28 -12.50 1.65
C LEU A 178 8.03 -13.26 1.22
N ALA A 179 8.11 -14.16 0.23
CA ALA A 179 6.98 -14.90 -0.29
C ALA A 179 6.67 -16.17 0.51
N THR A 180 5.38 -16.51 0.61
CA THR A 180 4.93 -17.76 1.24
C THR A 180 5.55 -18.98 0.54
N ALA A 181 5.59 -20.12 1.24
CA ALA A 181 6.10 -21.37 0.67
C ALA A 181 5.41 -21.72 -0.66
N ALA A 182 4.07 -21.61 -0.74
CA ALA A 182 3.31 -21.86 -1.96
C ALA A 182 3.74 -20.98 -3.14
N VAL A 183 4.02 -19.69 -2.91
CA VAL A 183 4.54 -18.81 -3.97
C VAL A 183 5.96 -19.21 -4.35
N GLN A 184 6.83 -19.48 -3.39
CA GLN A 184 8.21 -19.89 -3.68
C GLN A 184 8.27 -21.18 -4.49
N GLU A 185 7.48 -22.20 -4.11
CA GLU A 185 7.40 -23.49 -4.80
C GLU A 185 6.82 -23.36 -6.21
N ALA A 186 5.80 -22.52 -6.40
CA ALA A 186 5.17 -22.31 -7.71
C ALA A 186 5.99 -21.38 -8.62
N THR A 187 6.94 -20.61 -8.08
CA THR A 187 7.71 -19.65 -8.88
C THR A 187 8.62 -20.39 -9.86
N PRO A 188 8.55 -20.11 -11.17
CA PRO A 188 9.33 -20.83 -12.19
C PRO A 188 10.77 -20.32 -12.27
N PHE A 189 11.53 -20.43 -11.18
CA PHE A 189 12.93 -19.99 -11.12
C PHE A 189 13.76 -20.65 -12.23
N GLY A 190 14.64 -19.86 -12.86
CA GLY A 190 15.52 -20.33 -13.94
C GLY A 190 14.83 -20.57 -15.29
N GLN A 191 13.49 -20.56 -15.38
CA GLN A 191 12.78 -20.62 -16.66
C GLN A 191 12.83 -19.28 -17.39
N ARG A 192 12.73 -19.32 -18.72
CA ARG A 192 12.71 -18.14 -19.59
C ARG A 192 11.34 -17.96 -20.24
N PHE A 193 10.89 -16.71 -20.31
CA PHE A 193 9.59 -16.32 -20.86
C PHE A 193 9.76 -15.28 -21.98
N PRO A 194 10.40 -15.61 -23.12
CA PRO A 194 10.60 -14.65 -24.19
C PRO A 194 9.27 -14.08 -24.70
N GLY A 195 9.19 -12.76 -24.85
CA GLY A 195 7.99 -12.05 -25.31
C GLY A 195 6.99 -11.66 -24.21
N ALA A 196 7.15 -12.21 -23.00
CA ALA A 196 6.36 -11.77 -21.85
C ALA A 196 6.87 -10.41 -21.30
N GLU A 197 5.96 -9.63 -20.73
CA GLU A 197 6.24 -8.42 -19.94
C GLU A 197 6.54 -8.80 -18.47
N SER A 198 5.73 -9.68 -17.90
CA SER A 198 5.86 -10.12 -16.51
C SER A 198 5.27 -11.52 -16.29
N VAL A 199 5.59 -12.10 -15.14
CA VAL A 199 4.99 -13.34 -14.63
C VAL A 199 4.46 -13.03 -13.23
N ASP A 200 3.16 -13.18 -13.03
CA ASP A 200 2.53 -13.08 -11.71
C ASP A 200 2.39 -14.47 -11.10
N VAL A 201 2.79 -14.62 -9.85
CA VAL A 201 2.62 -15.84 -9.05
C VAL A 201 1.69 -15.52 -7.89
N VAL A 202 0.55 -16.19 -7.84
CA VAL A 202 -0.56 -15.90 -6.90
C VAL A 202 -0.91 -17.16 -6.14
N ALA A 203 -0.59 -17.21 -4.86
CA ALA A 203 -1.09 -18.23 -3.94
C ALA A 203 -2.41 -17.78 -3.31
N THR A 204 -3.33 -18.72 -3.17
CA THR A 204 -4.63 -18.52 -2.50
C THR A 204 -4.57 -19.02 -1.06
N GLY A 205 -5.43 -18.49 -0.19
CA GLY A 205 -5.61 -18.98 1.18
C GLY A 205 -6.10 -20.44 1.28
N LEU A 206 -6.46 -21.06 0.14
CA LEU A 206 -6.89 -22.46 0.04
C LEU A 206 -5.78 -23.41 -0.44
N GLY A 207 -4.53 -22.93 -0.54
CA GLY A 207 -3.36 -23.76 -0.86
C GLY A 207 -3.13 -24.02 -2.35
N ALA A 208 -3.86 -23.34 -3.25
CA ALA A 208 -3.55 -23.35 -4.68
C ALA A 208 -2.58 -22.22 -5.03
N ALA A 209 -1.78 -22.41 -6.09
CA ALA A 209 -0.94 -21.36 -6.65
C ALA A 209 -1.13 -21.28 -8.17
N HIS A 210 -1.19 -20.06 -8.69
CA HIS A 210 -1.39 -19.75 -10.09
C HIS A 210 -0.19 -19.00 -10.64
N VAL A 211 0.34 -19.45 -11.78
CA VAL A 211 1.39 -18.76 -12.53
C VAL A 211 0.75 -18.13 -13.77
N LEU A 212 0.73 -16.81 -13.82
CA LEU A 212 0.03 -16.03 -14.84
C LEU A 212 1.08 -15.28 -15.67
N VAL A 213 1.28 -15.72 -16.91
CA VAL A 213 2.19 -15.03 -17.85
C VAL A 213 1.47 -13.83 -18.45
N ASN A 214 2.13 -12.68 -18.40
CA ASN A 214 1.63 -11.41 -18.90
C ASN A 214 2.43 -10.97 -20.12
N ASP A 215 1.94 -11.28 -21.32
CA ASP A 215 2.48 -10.74 -22.58
C ASP A 215 2.46 -9.21 -22.68
N LEU A 216 3.46 -8.69 -23.39
CA LEU A 216 3.48 -7.30 -23.83
C LEU A 216 2.23 -6.99 -24.67
N PRO A 217 1.70 -5.76 -24.60
CA PRO A 217 0.64 -5.34 -25.52
C PRO A 217 1.14 -5.52 -26.97
N GLU A 218 0.35 -6.20 -27.81
CA GLU A 218 0.61 -6.30 -29.24
C GLU A 218 0.93 -4.89 -29.80
N PRO A 219 2.11 -4.67 -30.41
CA PRO A 219 2.37 -3.42 -31.10
C PRO A 219 1.35 -3.31 -32.22
N ASN A 220 0.48 -2.29 -32.17
CA ASN A 220 -0.57 -2.03 -33.15
C ASN A 220 -0.13 -2.47 -34.55
N GLY A 221 -0.73 -3.55 -35.08
CA GLY A 221 -0.60 -3.90 -36.48
C GLY A 221 -0.88 -2.65 -37.31
N THR A 222 0.11 -2.22 -38.09
CA THR A 222 0.07 -1.14 -39.10
C THR A 222 -1.26 -0.39 -39.18
N ARG A 223 -1.50 0.58 -38.27
CA ARG A 223 -2.51 1.61 -38.47
C ARG A 223 -1.85 2.78 -39.16
N GLY A 224 -2.39 3.13 -40.33
CA GLY A 224 -1.90 4.20 -41.20
C GLY A 224 -1.66 5.51 -40.45
N ARG A 225 -0.65 6.25 -40.93
CA ARG A 225 -0.28 7.59 -40.46
C ARG A 225 -1.52 8.50 -40.40
N GLY A 226 -2.07 8.73 -39.20
CA GLY A 226 -3.18 9.66 -39.06
C GLY A 226 -4.02 9.54 -37.79
N ALA A 227 -3.41 9.53 -36.59
CA ALA A 227 -4.15 9.82 -35.35
C ALA A 227 -3.19 10.34 -34.27
N ARG A 228 -3.10 11.67 -34.13
CA ARG A 228 -2.54 12.30 -32.93
C ARG A 228 -3.60 12.24 -31.84
N GLY A 229 -3.50 11.24 -30.96
CA GLY A 229 -4.36 11.10 -29.79
C GLY A 229 -3.83 9.98 -28.89
N GLY A 230 -3.14 10.36 -27.80
CA GLY A 230 -2.46 9.46 -26.87
C GLY A 230 -3.41 8.62 -26.02
N ARG A 231 -4.10 7.65 -26.61
CA ARG A 231 -4.70 6.53 -25.87
C ARG A 231 -3.69 5.38 -25.83
N ARG A 232 -3.27 4.98 -24.62
CA ARG A 232 -2.57 3.71 -24.41
C ARG A 232 -3.39 2.60 -25.06
N PRO A 233 -2.77 1.66 -25.81
CA PRO A 233 -3.52 0.55 -26.40
C PRO A 233 -4.23 -0.23 -25.30
N ALA A 234 -5.50 -0.56 -25.53
CA ALA A 234 -6.25 -1.42 -24.63
C ALA A 234 -5.55 -2.79 -24.60
N ARG A 235 -5.10 -3.22 -23.43
CA ARG A 235 -4.61 -4.59 -23.24
C ARG A 235 -5.75 -5.54 -23.61
N PRO A 236 -5.49 -6.66 -24.31
CA PRO A 236 -6.53 -7.64 -24.60
C PRO A 236 -7.21 -8.07 -23.29
N ARG A 237 -8.55 -8.11 -23.28
CA ARG A 237 -9.33 -8.62 -22.14
C ARG A 237 -8.93 -10.09 -21.95
N ARG A 238 -8.13 -10.35 -20.92
CA ARG A 238 -7.67 -11.70 -20.57
C ARG A 238 -8.82 -12.47 -19.93
N ARG A 239 -8.83 -13.79 -20.11
CA ARG A 239 -9.83 -14.65 -19.47
C ARG A 239 -9.69 -14.55 -17.94
N PRO A 240 -10.80 -14.37 -17.20
CA PRO A 240 -10.78 -14.41 -15.75
C PRO A 240 -10.22 -15.73 -15.21
N VAL A 241 -9.51 -15.65 -14.09
CA VAL A 241 -9.01 -16.78 -13.29
C VAL A 241 -9.65 -16.65 -11.91
N PRO A 242 -10.89 -17.15 -11.73
CA PRO A 242 -11.60 -17.00 -10.46
C PRO A 242 -10.89 -17.81 -9.37
N ILE A 243 -10.67 -17.15 -8.24
CA ILE A 243 -10.10 -17.72 -7.02
C ILE A 243 -10.99 -17.41 -5.84
N ARG A 244 -10.70 -18.07 -4.72
CA ARG A 244 -11.38 -17.88 -3.45
C ARG A 244 -10.35 -17.60 -2.37
N GLU A 245 -10.64 -16.63 -1.54
CA GLU A 245 -9.85 -16.26 -0.37
C GLU A 245 -10.74 -16.31 0.87
N ARG A 246 -10.15 -16.50 2.05
CA ARG A 246 -10.92 -16.64 3.30
C ARG A 246 -10.46 -15.65 4.35
N VAL A 247 -11.42 -15.00 5.00
CA VAL A 247 -11.20 -14.09 6.14
C VAL A 247 -12.16 -14.49 7.26
N GLY A 248 -11.62 -15.06 8.34
CA GLY A 248 -12.45 -15.73 9.34
C GLY A 248 -13.26 -16.87 8.71
N GLU A 249 -14.58 -16.84 8.88
CA GLU A 249 -15.51 -17.81 8.29
C GLU A 249 -15.99 -17.41 6.89
N ARG A 250 -15.68 -16.18 6.44
CA ARG A 250 -16.17 -15.62 5.18
C ARG A 250 -15.25 -15.96 4.03
N GLU A 251 -15.86 -16.40 2.93
CA GLU A 251 -15.19 -16.62 1.66
C GLU A 251 -15.45 -15.45 0.71
N PHE A 252 -14.40 -14.98 0.04
CA PHE A 252 -14.44 -13.96 -0.99
C PHE A 252 -14.11 -14.59 -2.34
N ARG A 253 -14.95 -14.33 -3.34
CA ARG A 253 -14.67 -14.62 -4.75
C ARG A 253 -14.01 -13.41 -5.37
N LEU A 254 -12.99 -13.66 -6.18
CA LEU A 254 -12.29 -12.63 -6.93
C LEU A 254 -11.50 -13.21 -8.09
N ASP A 255 -11.09 -12.35 -9.02
CA ASP A 255 -10.11 -12.71 -10.05
C ASP A 255 -8.67 -12.74 -9.51
N ALA A 256 -7.86 -13.74 -9.90
CA ALA A 256 -6.46 -13.84 -9.51
C ALA A 256 -5.59 -12.67 -10.01
N ARG A 257 -6.03 -11.96 -11.06
CA ARG A 257 -5.39 -10.75 -11.60
C ARG A 257 -5.92 -9.48 -10.95
N GLY A 258 -7.03 -9.57 -10.23
CA GLY A 258 -7.63 -8.50 -9.44
C GLY A 258 -6.82 -8.19 -8.20
N PHE A 259 -7.11 -7.04 -7.59
CA PHE A 259 -6.49 -6.65 -6.34
C PHE A 259 -6.97 -7.53 -5.18
N TRP A 260 -6.03 -7.90 -4.32
CA TRP A 260 -6.26 -8.47 -3.01
C TRP A 260 -5.07 -8.14 -2.14
N GLN A 261 -5.28 -8.24 -0.84
CA GLN A 261 -4.24 -8.05 0.15
C GLN A 261 -3.10 -9.07 -0.04
N VAL A 262 -1.88 -8.57 -0.28
CA VAL A 262 -0.74 -9.42 -0.65
C VAL A 262 -0.07 -10.11 0.53
N HIS A 263 -0.39 -9.71 1.76
CA HIS A 263 0.09 -10.36 2.97
C HIS A 263 -0.97 -11.36 3.46
N ARG A 264 -0.55 -12.58 3.83
CA ARG A 264 -1.46 -13.66 4.26
C ARG A 264 -2.45 -13.26 5.35
N GLU A 265 -2.01 -12.42 6.30
CA GLU A 265 -2.86 -11.88 7.38
C GLU A 265 -3.48 -10.50 7.11
N ALA A 266 -3.18 -9.83 5.98
CA ALA A 266 -3.60 -8.43 5.80
C ALA A 266 -5.12 -8.27 5.75
N ALA A 267 -5.82 -9.16 5.04
CA ALA A 267 -7.27 -9.08 4.95
C ALA A 267 -7.94 -9.24 6.33
N ALA A 268 -7.49 -10.21 7.15
CA ALA A 268 -7.98 -10.40 8.50
C ALA A 268 -7.63 -9.22 9.43
N THR A 269 -6.39 -8.73 9.36
CA THR A 269 -5.92 -7.59 10.16
C THR A 269 -6.73 -6.33 9.86
N LEU A 270 -6.94 -6.01 8.58
CA LEU A 270 -7.67 -4.80 8.18
C LEU A 270 -9.17 -4.90 8.44
N THR A 271 -9.76 -6.08 8.23
CA THR A 271 -11.15 -6.36 8.66
C THR A 271 -11.32 -6.06 10.15
N GLU A 272 -10.42 -6.57 11.01
CA GLU A 272 -10.55 -6.34 12.44
C GLU A 272 -10.19 -4.90 12.85
N ALA A 273 -9.21 -4.29 12.21
CA ALA A 273 -8.84 -2.90 12.47
C ALA A 273 -9.99 -1.94 12.12
N VAL A 274 -10.64 -2.11 10.96
CA VAL A 274 -11.79 -1.30 10.56
C VAL A 274 -13.00 -1.59 11.44
N ARG A 275 -13.26 -2.86 11.78
CA ARG A 275 -14.31 -3.20 12.75
C ARG A 275 -14.06 -2.48 14.06
N SER A 276 -12.89 -2.62 14.66
CA SER A 276 -12.55 -1.95 15.92
C SER A 276 -12.56 -0.41 15.83
N ALA A 277 -12.29 0.16 14.67
CA ALA A 277 -12.22 1.62 14.47
C ALA A 277 -13.60 2.30 14.43
N VAL A 278 -14.67 1.57 14.12
CA VAL A 278 -16.03 2.14 14.09
C VAL A 278 -16.56 2.33 15.51
N ASP A 279 -16.94 3.56 15.84
CA ASP A 279 -17.69 3.87 17.05
C ASP A 279 -19.14 3.39 16.88
N GLU A 280 -19.50 2.38 17.67
CA GLU A 280 -20.83 1.76 17.63
C GLU A 280 -21.95 2.71 18.04
N SER A 281 -21.67 3.70 18.89
CA SER A 281 -22.66 4.70 19.30
C SER A 281 -23.03 5.67 18.17
N LEU A 282 -22.17 5.76 17.14
CA LEU A 282 -22.36 6.59 15.94
C LEU A 282 -22.78 5.79 14.71
N PHE A 283 -22.84 4.45 14.80
CA PHE A 283 -23.18 3.60 13.66
C PHE A 283 -24.70 3.38 13.56
N ASP A 284 -25.28 3.70 12.40
CA ASP A 284 -26.67 3.35 12.08
C ASP A 284 -26.68 2.34 10.91
N PRO A 285 -27.12 1.07 11.14
CA PRO A 285 -27.19 0.07 10.07
C PRO A 285 -28.17 0.44 8.96
N ARG A 286 -29.09 1.39 9.17
CA ARG A 286 -30.05 1.86 8.16
C ARG A 286 -29.64 3.15 7.47
N ALA A 287 -28.54 3.77 7.89
CA ALA A 287 -27.97 4.94 7.23
C ALA A 287 -27.45 4.59 5.82
N ALA A 288 -27.06 5.63 5.07
CA ALA A 288 -26.45 5.43 3.77
C ALA A 288 -24.94 5.21 3.93
N ASN A 289 -24.55 4.12 4.61
CA ASN A 289 -23.13 3.81 4.86
C ASN A 289 -22.40 3.56 3.54
N LEU A 290 -21.13 3.96 3.47
CA LEU A 290 -20.33 3.90 2.26
C LEU A 290 -19.03 3.15 2.50
N ASP A 291 -18.65 2.33 1.53
CA ASP A 291 -17.34 1.70 1.39
C ASP A 291 -16.72 2.20 0.08
N LEU A 292 -15.83 3.18 0.17
CA LEU A 292 -15.24 3.85 -0.98
C LEU A 292 -13.90 3.23 -1.33
N TYR A 293 -13.67 2.99 -2.63
CA TYR A 293 -12.54 2.19 -3.12
C TYR A 293 -12.65 0.75 -2.60
N GLY A 294 -13.87 0.22 -2.61
CA GLY A 294 -14.23 -1.01 -1.88
C GLY A 294 -13.62 -2.29 -2.45
N GLY A 295 -12.99 -2.25 -3.63
CA GLY A 295 -12.45 -3.43 -4.29
C GLY A 295 -13.50 -4.52 -4.41
N VAL A 296 -13.22 -5.70 -3.85
CA VAL A 296 -14.11 -6.86 -3.85
C VAL A 296 -15.07 -6.91 -2.65
N GLY A 297 -15.23 -5.80 -1.92
CA GLY A 297 -16.17 -5.64 -0.81
C GLY A 297 -15.66 -6.08 0.56
N LEU A 298 -14.33 -6.18 0.76
CA LEU A 298 -13.73 -6.67 2.02
C LEU A 298 -14.20 -5.87 3.24
N LEU A 299 -14.09 -4.54 3.18
CA LEU A 299 -14.41 -3.67 4.32
C LEU A 299 -15.91 -3.46 4.49
N ALA A 300 -16.68 -3.46 3.40
CA ALA A 300 -18.14 -3.49 3.48
C ALA A 300 -18.64 -4.75 4.21
N ALA A 301 -18.09 -5.92 3.87
CA ALA A 301 -18.41 -7.17 4.56
C ALA A 301 -17.99 -7.13 6.03
N ALA A 302 -16.85 -6.52 6.37
CA ALA A 302 -16.42 -6.34 7.75
C ALA A 302 -17.45 -5.59 8.62
N LEU A 303 -18.07 -4.54 8.05
CA LEU A 303 -19.18 -3.81 8.70
C LEU A 303 -20.45 -4.66 8.76
N GLY A 304 -20.81 -5.33 7.67
CA GLY A 304 -21.97 -6.21 7.61
C GLY A 304 -21.91 -7.35 8.64
N ASP A 305 -20.73 -7.96 8.82
CA ASP A 305 -20.48 -9.05 9.78
C ASP A 305 -20.51 -8.54 11.23
N ARG A 306 -20.12 -7.28 11.48
CA ARG A 306 -20.17 -6.67 12.81
C ARG A 306 -21.57 -6.23 13.21
N PHE A 307 -22.29 -5.55 12.32
CA PHE A 307 -23.54 -4.85 12.65
C PHE A 307 -24.80 -5.55 12.14
N GLY A 308 -24.63 -6.70 11.49
CA GLY A 308 -25.71 -7.64 11.19
C GLY A 308 -26.36 -7.48 9.82
N PRO A 309 -27.32 -8.35 9.49
CA PRO A 309 -27.87 -8.51 8.14
C PRO A 309 -28.68 -7.31 7.63
N THR A 310 -29.09 -6.40 8.53
CA THR A 310 -29.82 -5.18 8.16
C THR A 310 -28.89 -4.03 7.74
N THR A 311 -27.57 -4.25 7.77
CA THR A 311 -26.58 -3.23 7.39
C THR A 311 -26.77 -2.85 5.93
N ARG A 312 -27.12 -1.58 5.71
CA ARG A 312 -27.16 -0.94 4.42
C ARG A 312 -25.80 -0.31 4.14
N ILE A 313 -25.18 -0.71 3.04
CA ILE A 313 -23.86 -0.22 2.64
C ILE A 313 -23.72 -0.16 1.12
N THR A 314 -23.18 0.93 0.59
CA THR A 314 -22.84 1.05 -0.82
C THR A 314 -21.33 0.99 -0.98
N SER A 315 -20.84 -0.08 -1.60
CA SER A 315 -19.44 -0.24 -1.98
C SER A 315 -19.21 0.33 -3.38
N VAL A 316 -18.21 1.19 -3.54
CA VAL A 316 -17.93 1.91 -4.79
C VAL A 316 -16.53 1.57 -5.26
N GLU A 317 -16.43 1.01 -6.46
CA GLU A 317 -15.18 0.59 -7.08
C GLU A 317 -15.14 1.01 -8.55
N SER A 318 -13.99 1.45 -9.03
CA SER A 318 -13.79 1.89 -10.41
C SER A 318 -13.52 0.75 -11.39
N ASP A 319 -12.96 -0.37 -10.91
CA ASP A 319 -12.72 -1.58 -11.68
C ASP A 319 -14.00 -2.43 -11.77
N GLU A 320 -14.48 -2.65 -12.99
CA GLU A 320 -15.73 -3.36 -13.27
C GLU A 320 -15.72 -4.80 -12.73
N ALA A 321 -14.59 -5.51 -12.86
CA ALA A 321 -14.50 -6.90 -12.40
C ALA A 321 -14.51 -6.98 -10.86
N ALA A 322 -13.79 -6.10 -10.18
CA ALA A 322 -13.81 -6.04 -8.72
C ALA A 322 -15.18 -5.64 -8.17
N ALA A 323 -15.91 -4.73 -8.83
CA ALA A 323 -17.27 -4.36 -8.46
C ALA A 323 -18.27 -5.51 -8.65
N ASP A 324 -18.14 -6.29 -9.72
CA ASP A 324 -18.94 -7.51 -9.93
C ASP A 324 -18.64 -8.57 -8.85
N ASP A 325 -17.36 -8.77 -8.52
CA ASP A 325 -16.94 -9.65 -7.42
C ASP A 325 -17.51 -9.16 -6.06
N ALA A 326 -17.53 -7.84 -5.82
CA ALA A 326 -18.13 -7.25 -4.63
C ALA A 326 -19.64 -7.48 -4.56
N ALA A 327 -20.36 -7.41 -5.69
CA ALA A 327 -21.79 -7.67 -5.75
C ALA A 327 -22.11 -9.10 -5.28
N GLU A 328 -21.32 -10.08 -5.71
CA GLU A 328 -21.44 -11.47 -5.30
C GLU A 328 -21.06 -11.68 -3.82
N ASN A 329 -19.96 -11.07 -3.37
CA ASN A 329 -19.46 -11.21 -2.00
C ASN A 329 -20.37 -10.56 -0.95
N LEU A 330 -21.14 -9.54 -1.35
CA LEU A 330 -22.05 -8.79 -0.48
C LEU A 330 -23.52 -9.23 -0.60
N ALA A 331 -23.82 -10.24 -1.43
CA ALA A 331 -25.19 -10.63 -1.78
C ALA A 331 -26.07 -11.07 -0.59
N GLU A 332 -25.49 -11.47 0.54
CA GLU A 332 -26.26 -11.86 1.73
C GLU A 332 -26.88 -10.66 2.47
N TRP A 333 -26.34 -9.45 2.30
CA TRP A 333 -26.91 -8.23 2.87
C TRP A 333 -27.87 -7.61 1.86
N VAL A 334 -29.17 -7.75 2.11
CA VAL A 334 -30.23 -7.17 1.26
C VAL A 334 -30.05 -5.65 1.07
N GLY A 335 -29.46 -4.97 2.06
CA GLY A 335 -29.15 -3.54 2.01
C GLY A 335 -27.81 -3.19 1.36
N ALA A 336 -26.99 -4.16 0.96
CA ALA A 336 -25.72 -3.91 0.32
C ALA A 336 -25.87 -3.69 -1.19
N THR A 337 -25.02 -2.85 -1.76
CA THR A 337 -24.98 -2.60 -3.21
C THR A 337 -23.54 -2.33 -3.62
N ALA A 338 -23.07 -2.96 -4.69
CA ALA A 338 -21.81 -2.62 -5.33
C ALA A 338 -22.07 -1.71 -6.55
N VAL A 339 -21.27 -0.67 -6.71
CA VAL A 339 -21.41 0.33 -7.78
C VAL A 339 -20.08 0.48 -8.51
N THR A 340 -20.10 0.24 -9.82
CA THR A 340 -18.95 0.50 -10.70
C THR A 340 -18.86 1.98 -11.05
N ALA A 341 -18.04 2.74 -10.33
CA ALA A 341 -17.82 4.16 -10.59
C ALA A 341 -16.46 4.64 -10.08
N ARG A 342 -15.93 5.70 -10.70
CA ARG A 342 -14.86 6.47 -10.07
C ARG A 342 -15.39 7.10 -8.79
N VAL A 343 -14.73 6.86 -7.66
CA VAL A 343 -15.16 7.37 -6.35
C VAL A 343 -15.35 8.88 -6.39
N GLU A 344 -14.43 9.62 -7.03
CA GLU A 344 -14.52 11.08 -7.16
C GLU A 344 -15.84 11.51 -7.81
N HIS A 345 -16.25 10.84 -8.88
CA HIS A 345 -17.51 11.13 -9.58
C HIS A 345 -18.73 10.74 -8.75
N PHE A 346 -18.66 9.57 -8.09
CA PHE A 346 -19.76 9.08 -7.27
C PHE A 346 -20.05 10.02 -6.11
N VAL A 347 -19.04 10.39 -5.31
CA VAL A 347 -19.26 11.22 -4.11
C VAL A 347 -19.64 12.65 -4.45
N THR A 348 -19.11 13.21 -5.54
CA THR A 348 -19.49 14.57 -6.00
C THR A 348 -20.93 14.61 -6.52
N GLY A 349 -21.34 13.59 -7.28
CA GLY A 349 -22.74 13.43 -7.70
C GLY A 349 -23.68 13.25 -6.51
N LEU A 350 -23.32 12.35 -5.58
CA LEU A 350 -24.10 12.07 -4.38
C LEU A 350 -24.30 13.31 -3.49
N ALA A 351 -23.25 14.14 -3.35
CA ALA A 351 -23.31 15.39 -2.58
C ALA A 351 -24.14 16.49 -3.28
N ALA A 352 -24.18 16.50 -4.61
CA ALA A 352 -24.92 17.48 -5.39
C ALA A 352 -26.43 17.14 -5.50
N GLU A 353 -26.76 15.86 -5.64
CA GLU A 353 -28.10 15.38 -6.01
C GLU A 353 -28.83 14.73 -4.83
N THR A 354 -28.91 15.43 -3.69
CA THR A 354 -29.47 14.85 -2.45
C THR A 354 -30.77 15.52 -2.00
N THR A 355 -31.85 14.74 -1.90
CA THR A 355 -33.07 15.15 -1.20
C THR A 355 -32.83 15.35 0.31
N ALA A 356 -33.77 15.98 1.02
CA ALA A 356 -33.66 16.16 2.48
C ALA A 356 -33.59 14.82 3.24
N ALA A 357 -34.33 13.80 2.80
CA ALA A 357 -34.35 12.48 3.42
C ALA A 357 -33.03 11.72 3.21
N GLU A 358 -32.46 11.77 2.00
CA GLU A 358 -31.14 11.18 1.71
C GLU A 358 -30.03 11.88 2.48
N ARG A 359 -30.11 13.21 2.61
CA ARG A 359 -29.14 13.98 3.40
C ARG A 359 -29.15 13.59 4.88
N ALA A 360 -30.32 13.29 5.44
CA ALA A 360 -30.42 12.78 6.81
C ALA A 360 -29.76 11.40 6.95
N ARG A 361 -29.96 10.50 5.99
CA ARG A 361 -29.30 9.17 5.98
C ARG A 361 -27.79 9.25 5.79
N LEU A 362 -27.30 10.19 5.00
CA LEU A 362 -25.86 10.42 4.83
C LEU A 362 -25.23 11.03 6.09
N ARG A 363 -25.95 11.89 6.81
CA ARG A 363 -25.46 12.45 8.07
C ARG A 363 -25.32 11.41 9.18
N ALA A 364 -26.15 10.37 9.15
CA ALA A 364 -26.05 9.23 10.06
C ALA A 364 -25.05 8.17 9.59
N ALA A 365 -24.45 8.34 8.41
CA ALA A 365 -23.62 7.30 7.80
C ALA A 365 -22.23 7.21 8.42
N THR A 366 -21.69 5.99 8.41
CA THR A 366 -20.27 5.71 8.48
C THR A 366 -19.70 5.63 7.06
N VAL A 367 -18.59 6.31 6.82
CA VAL A 367 -17.85 6.25 5.55
C VAL A 367 -16.51 5.59 5.78
N VAL A 368 -16.29 4.44 5.14
CA VAL A 368 -14.98 3.79 5.07
C VAL A 368 -14.34 4.13 3.73
N LEU A 369 -13.04 4.43 3.71
CA LEU A 369 -12.29 4.63 2.48
C LEU A 369 -10.91 3.96 2.54
N ASP A 370 -10.56 3.24 1.47
CA ASP A 370 -9.24 2.62 1.26
C ASP A 370 -8.64 3.06 -0.09
N PRO A 371 -8.29 4.36 -0.23
CA PRO A 371 -7.83 4.90 -1.51
C PRO A 371 -6.48 4.34 -1.95
N PRO A 372 -6.14 4.48 -3.25
CA PRO A 372 -4.79 4.15 -3.74
C PRO A 372 -3.71 5.01 -3.06
N ARG A 373 -2.43 4.66 -3.26
CA ARG A 373 -1.26 5.39 -2.71
C ARG A 373 -1.24 6.90 -2.93
N SER A 374 -1.96 7.41 -3.93
CA SER A 374 -2.11 8.85 -4.14
C SER A 374 -2.97 9.55 -3.08
N GLY A 375 -3.70 8.80 -2.26
CA GLY A 375 -4.77 9.26 -1.37
C GLY A 375 -6.09 9.49 -2.12
N ALA A 376 -7.14 9.81 -1.36
CA ALA A 376 -8.46 10.20 -1.86
C ALA A 376 -8.44 11.58 -2.54
N GLY A 377 -7.57 12.48 -2.06
CA GLY A 377 -7.42 13.81 -2.64
C GLY A 377 -8.53 14.80 -2.26
N ARG A 378 -8.29 16.07 -2.58
CA ARG A 378 -9.09 17.20 -2.07
C ARG A 378 -10.57 17.10 -2.44
N ASP A 379 -10.90 16.86 -3.71
CA ASP A 379 -12.29 16.89 -4.18
C ASP A 379 -13.15 15.81 -3.50
N VAL A 380 -12.59 14.61 -3.30
CA VAL A 380 -13.25 13.51 -2.58
C VAL A 380 -13.46 13.88 -1.13
N VAL A 381 -12.41 14.36 -0.45
CA VAL A 381 -12.49 14.77 0.96
C VAL A 381 -13.54 15.87 1.16
N GLU A 382 -13.54 16.89 0.30
CA GLU A 382 -14.49 18.00 0.38
C GLU A 382 -15.94 17.54 0.13
N ALA A 383 -16.15 16.63 -0.83
CA ALA A 383 -17.46 16.04 -1.08
C ALA A 383 -17.96 15.19 0.10
N ILE A 384 -17.12 14.31 0.65
CA ILE A 384 -17.45 13.50 1.84
C ILE A 384 -17.82 14.40 3.02
N ALA A 385 -16.97 15.38 3.35
CA ALA A 385 -17.21 16.26 4.49
C ALA A 385 -18.47 17.14 4.30
N SER A 386 -18.84 17.48 3.06
CA SER A 386 -20.08 18.23 2.78
C SER A 386 -21.36 17.44 3.09
N MET A 387 -21.30 16.11 3.00
CA MET A 387 -22.40 15.22 3.38
C MET A 387 -22.55 15.12 4.90
N ARG A 388 -21.51 15.50 5.65
CA ARG A 388 -21.44 15.49 7.11
C ARG A 388 -21.73 14.11 7.75
N PRO A 389 -21.04 13.02 7.34
CA PRO A 389 -21.22 11.71 7.95
C PRO A 389 -20.94 11.73 9.46
N ALA A 390 -21.53 10.78 10.19
CA ALA A 390 -21.37 10.67 11.64
C ALA A 390 -19.92 10.35 12.01
N GLN A 391 -19.26 9.52 11.19
CA GLN A 391 -17.87 9.13 11.37
C GLN A 391 -17.23 8.68 10.05
N ILE A 392 -15.90 8.74 10.00
CA ILE A 392 -15.08 8.34 8.85
C ILE A 392 -13.98 7.40 9.35
N VAL A 393 -13.78 6.28 8.65
CA VAL A 393 -12.65 5.36 8.86
C VAL A 393 -11.79 5.34 7.59
N TYR A 394 -10.56 5.83 7.68
CA TYR A 394 -9.64 5.95 6.55
C TYR A 394 -8.54 4.90 6.68
N VAL A 395 -8.47 3.97 5.73
CA VAL A 395 -7.37 3.00 5.56
C VAL A 395 -6.36 3.55 4.55
N ALA A 396 -5.06 3.51 4.86
CA ALA A 396 -4.04 4.06 3.98
C ALA A 396 -2.69 3.35 4.09
N CYS A 397 -2.10 3.07 2.93
CA CYS A 397 -0.76 2.51 2.79
C CYS A 397 0.35 3.55 2.53
N ASP A 398 -0.02 4.83 2.33
CA ASP A 398 0.90 5.95 2.12
C ASP A 398 0.74 7.02 3.21
N PRO A 399 1.74 7.21 4.10
CA PRO A 399 1.63 8.13 5.23
C PRO A 399 1.58 9.61 4.81
N VAL A 400 2.16 9.98 3.66
CA VAL A 400 2.18 11.38 3.19
C VAL A 400 0.83 11.74 2.59
N ALA A 401 0.26 10.84 1.78
CA ALA A 401 -1.07 11.01 1.23
C ALA A 401 -2.14 11.01 2.34
N LEU A 402 -2.04 10.10 3.31
CA LEU A 402 -2.88 10.09 4.51
C LEU A 402 -2.82 11.43 5.23
N ALA A 403 -1.63 11.89 5.62
CA ALA A 403 -1.48 13.14 6.36
C ALA A 403 -2.04 14.36 5.59
N ARG A 404 -1.85 14.41 4.27
CA ARG A 404 -2.43 15.47 3.42
C ARG A 404 -3.96 15.47 3.46
N ASP A 405 -4.56 14.29 3.32
CA ASP A 405 -6.02 14.17 3.28
C ASP A 405 -6.64 14.40 4.67
N LEU A 406 -5.96 13.98 5.75
CA LEU A 406 -6.33 14.33 7.13
C LEU A 406 -6.35 15.85 7.35
N ALA A 407 -5.39 16.59 6.80
CA ALA A 407 -5.42 18.05 6.85
C ALA A 407 -6.64 18.65 6.12
N TYR A 408 -7.05 18.07 4.99
CA TYR A 408 -8.25 18.50 4.28
C TYR A 408 -9.52 18.19 5.09
N PHE A 409 -9.60 17.02 5.72
CA PHE A 409 -10.71 16.67 6.61
C PHE A 409 -10.80 17.58 7.84
N ALA A 410 -9.66 17.86 8.49
CA ALA A 410 -9.61 18.76 9.65
C ALA A 410 -10.10 20.17 9.31
N GLN A 411 -9.74 20.70 8.13
CA GLN A 411 -10.26 21.99 7.62
C GLN A 411 -11.78 22.00 7.42
N ARG A 412 -12.42 20.83 7.32
CA ARG A 412 -13.86 20.65 7.16
C ARG A 412 -14.53 20.12 8.43
N GLY A 413 -13.85 20.20 9.57
CA GLY A 413 -14.40 19.83 10.88
C GLY A 413 -14.30 18.36 11.21
N TYR A 414 -13.49 17.57 10.51
CA TYR A 414 -13.22 16.17 10.84
C TYR A 414 -11.76 16.00 11.28
N PRO A 415 -11.41 16.36 12.53
CA PRO A 415 -10.07 16.12 13.05
C PRO A 415 -9.78 14.62 13.19
N LEU A 416 -8.49 14.27 13.14
CA LEU A 416 -8.02 12.93 13.50
C LEU A 416 -8.33 12.66 14.97
N ARG A 417 -8.98 11.52 15.26
CA ARG A 417 -9.30 11.09 16.62
C ARG A 417 -8.38 9.97 17.12
N SER A 418 -8.17 8.96 16.29
CA SER A 418 -7.21 7.89 16.58
C SER A 418 -6.57 7.36 15.30
N LEU A 419 -5.40 6.76 15.45
CA LEU A 419 -4.60 6.19 14.39
C LEU A 419 -3.96 4.89 14.90
N ARG A 420 -4.22 3.80 14.18
CA ARG A 420 -3.48 2.55 14.32
C ARG A 420 -2.62 2.34 13.10
N ALA A 421 -1.45 1.72 13.28
CA ALA A 421 -0.55 1.40 12.19
C ALA A 421 -0.07 -0.05 12.31
N PHE A 422 0.04 -0.73 11.18
CA PHE A 422 0.33 -2.15 11.08
C PHE A 422 1.51 -2.39 10.14
N ASP A 423 2.42 -3.25 10.57
CA ASP A 423 3.49 -3.76 9.74
C ASP A 423 2.99 -4.95 8.90
N LEU A 424 2.17 -4.65 7.89
CA LEU A 424 1.73 -5.65 6.90
C LEU A 424 2.78 -5.95 5.82
N PHE A 425 3.94 -5.29 5.88
CA PHE A 425 4.99 -5.44 4.88
C PHE A 425 6.38 -5.39 5.54
N PRO A 426 6.68 -6.30 6.48
CA PRO A 426 7.98 -6.34 7.12
C PRO A 426 9.07 -6.56 6.08
N ASN A 427 10.25 -6.02 6.35
CA ASN A 427 11.38 -5.87 5.43
C ASN A 427 11.18 -4.89 4.27
N THR A 428 10.06 -4.16 4.24
CA THR A 428 9.85 -3.05 3.31
C THR A 428 9.58 -1.77 4.08
N HIS A 429 9.61 -0.63 3.40
CA HIS A 429 9.24 0.66 3.98
C HIS A 429 7.72 0.89 4.07
N HIS A 430 6.89 0.00 3.51
CA HIS A 430 5.44 0.15 3.52
C HIS A 430 4.88 -0.08 4.93
N VAL A 431 3.82 0.66 5.24
CA VAL A 431 3.07 0.59 6.50
C VAL A 431 1.61 0.84 6.16
N GLU A 432 0.72 0.11 6.81
CA GLU A 432 -0.72 0.31 6.67
C GLU A 432 -1.23 1.06 7.89
N ALA A 433 -2.14 2.01 7.72
CA ALA A 433 -2.70 2.78 8.82
C ALA A 433 -4.22 2.87 8.72
N VAL A 434 -4.88 2.85 9.88
CA VAL A 434 -6.34 3.00 10.02
C VAL A 434 -6.60 4.19 10.93
N ALA A 435 -7.16 5.25 10.37
CA ALA A 435 -7.48 6.49 11.05
C ALA A 435 -8.99 6.62 11.27
N THR A 436 -9.38 7.16 12.43
CA THR A 436 -10.77 7.53 12.72
C THR A 436 -10.91 9.05 12.74
N LEU A 437 -12.01 9.54 12.15
CA LEU A 437 -12.36 10.96 12.17
C LEU A 437 -13.82 11.13 12.54
N THR A 438 -14.11 12.07 13.44
CA THR A 438 -15.47 12.45 13.83
C THR A 438 -15.58 13.97 13.94
N PRO A 439 -16.78 14.55 13.70
CA PRO A 439 -17.02 16.00 13.71
C PRO A 439 -16.58 16.76 14.98
#